data_AF-A0A922XBK1-F1
#
_entry.id   AF-A0A922XBK1-F1
#
_cell.length_a   1.000
_cell.length_b   1.000
_cell.length_c   1.000
_cell.angle_alpha   90.00
_cell.angle_beta   90.00
_cell.angle_gamma   90.00
#
_symmetry.space_group_name_H-M   'P 1'
#
loop_
_entity.id
_entity.type
_entity.pdbx_description
1 polymer ?
#
loop_
_entity_poly.entity_id
_entity_poly.type
_entity_poly.pdbx_seq_one_letter_code
_entity_poly.pdbx_strand_id
1 'polypeptide(L)'
;SVRGGLIDLFPMGSVLPYRLDLFGDEIESIRTFDADTQRSLYPVKEVRLLPGREFPMDEAARTAFRGRWRERFEGDPSRSPVYKDIGSGIASAGIEYYLPLFFEETATLFDYLPPDATLALVGDIEAAIQRFWLDTESRYKFLKSDRERPILEPRELFLGAEQFFTCAKPHGRWTISRDPAAPASELSAPLPDISVNRRLDDPLTNLRAYLLRTDTRVMIAADSAGRRETLQQYFHEYGLELAAVEGFEGFRATGAKLALGVAPLQAGFELTEEAAGQLVFITETELYAGSGRRAGKKKQEATSQVESMVRDLSELKIGDPVVHINHGIGRYMGLMSMDLGEGETEFLHLEYAKETKLYVPVSQLHVISRYSGTSPEDAPLHSLGSGQWDKAKRKAAEQVRDTAAELLNLY
;
A
#
# COMPACT_ATOMS: atom_id res chain seq x y z
N SER A 1 -29.41 -3.72 6.06
CA SER A 1 -30.67 -4.16 5.44
C SER A 1 -31.66 -4.47 6.54
N VAL A 2 -32.94 -4.13 6.39
CA VAL A 2 -33.98 -4.46 7.36
C VAL A 2 -35.06 -5.26 6.65
N ARG A 3 -35.34 -6.47 7.13
CA ARG A 3 -36.27 -7.42 6.50
C ARG A 3 -37.09 -8.11 7.60
N GLY A 4 -38.24 -7.55 7.94
CA GLY A 4 -39.08 -8.05 9.04
C GLY A 4 -38.33 -7.96 10.37
N GLY A 5 -38.23 -9.08 11.10
CA GLY A 5 -37.44 -9.17 12.33
C GLY A 5 -35.92 -9.24 12.13
N LEU A 6 -35.42 -9.32 10.89
CA LEU A 6 -34.00 -9.42 10.62
C LEU A 6 -33.38 -8.05 10.30
N ILE A 7 -32.31 -7.71 11.00
CA ILE A 7 -31.47 -6.53 10.73
C ILE A 7 -30.05 -6.98 10.37
N ASP A 8 -29.65 -6.74 9.14
CA ASP A 8 -28.27 -6.92 8.69
C ASP A 8 -27.50 -5.61 8.82
N LEU A 9 -26.37 -5.65 9.52
CA LEU A 9 -25.51 -4.51 9.78
C LEU A 9 -24.04 -4.87 9.57
N PHE A 10 -23.28 -3.92 9.02
CA PHE A 10 -21.84 -4.06 8.80
C PHE A 10 -21.12 -2.91 9.50
N PRO A 11 -20.71 -3.09 10.77
CA PRO A 11 -20.08 -2.05 11.56
C PRO A 11 -18.69 -1.72 11.02
N MET A 12 -18.33 -0.44 11.03
CA MET A 12 -16.97 0.01 10.74
C MET A 12 -15.99 -0.64 11.72
N GLY A 13 -14.90 -1.19 11.20
CA GLY A 13 -13.89 -1.91 11.98
C GLY A 13 -14.18 -3.39 12.23
N SER A 14 -15.34 -3.91 11.84
CA SER A 14 -15.60 -5.35 11.88
C SER A 14 -15.02 -6.07 10.65
N VAL A 15 -14.52 -7.29 10.84
CA VAL A 15 -14.09 -8.18 9.74
C VAL A 15 -15.30 -8.81 9.03
N LEU A 16 -16.38 -9.08 9.77
CA LEU A 16 -17.58 -9.74 9.27
C LEU A 16 -18.83 -8.93 9.59
N PRO A 17 -19.86 -8.94 8.72
CA PRO A 17 -21.15 -8.34 9.04
C PRO A 17 -21.96 -9.22 10.01
N TYR A 18 -22.95 -8.61 10.65
CA TYR A 18 -23.81 -9.23 11.64
C TYR A 18 -25.28 -9.19 11.20
N ARG A 19 -26.02 -10.24 11.56
CA ARG A 19 -27.46 -10.36 11.44
C ARG A 19 -28.05 -10.42 12.84
N LEU A 20 -28.89 -9.44 13.17
CA LEU A 20 -29.73 -9.44 14.35
C LEU A 20 -31.07 -10.10 14.00
N ASP A 21 -31.53 -10.99 14.85
CA ASP A 21 -32.87 -11.56 14.81
C ASP A 21 -33.68 -10.97 15.96
N LEU A 22 -34.81 -10.34 15.64
CA LEU A 22 -35.67 -9.64 16.58
C LEU A 22 -36.93 -10.46 16.84
N PHE A 23 -37.27 -10.59 18.13
CA PHE A 23 -38.58 -11.06 18.58
C PHE A 23 -39.32 -9.88 19.21
N GLY A 24 -40.22 -9.26 18.44
CA GLY A 24 -40.86 -8.00 18.85
C GLY A 24 -39.84 -6.86 18.87
N ASP A 25 -39.59 -6.31 20.06
CA ASP A 25 -38.63 -5.24 20.34
C ASP A 25 -37.33 -5.73 21.01
N GLU A 26 -37.18 -7.05 21.19
CA GLU A 26 -35.99 -7.65 21.80
C GLU A 26 -35.11 -8.36 20.75
N ILE A 27 -33.78 -8.25 20.92
CA ILE A 27 -32.82 -9.01 20.13
C ILE A 27 -32.76 -10.43 20.69
N GLU A 28 -33.23 -11.40 19.90
CA GLU A 28 -33.21 -12.83 20.25
C GLU A 28 -31.83 -13.44 19.96
N SER A 29 -31.24 -13.10 18.81
CA SER A 29 -29.92 -13.62 18.46
C SER A 29 -29.10 -12.69 17.58
N ILE A 30 -27.78 -12.80 17.69
CA ILE A 30 -26.82 -12.09 16.84
C ILE A 30 -25.93 -13.15 16.20
N ARG A 31 -25.79 -13.11 14.88
CA ARG A 31 -24.93 -14.03 14.13
C ARG A 31 -24.03 -13.27 13.17
N THR A 32 -22.78 -13.69 13.02
CA THR A 32 -21.98 -13.26 11.87
C THR A 32 -22.53 -13.91 10.61
N PHE A 33 -22.32 -13.28 9.46
CA PHE A 33 -22.65 -13.89 8.18
C PHE A 33 -21.60 -13.54 7.13
N ASP A 34 -21.51 -14.36 6.10
CA ASP A 34 -20.64 -14.12 4.96
C ASP A 34 -21.33 -13.16 3.97
N ALA A 35 -20.67 -12.03 3.66
CA ALA A 35 -21.27 -10.94 2.90
C ALA A 35 -21.65 -11.35 1.46
N ASP A 36 -20.88 -12.26 0.86
CA ASP A 36 -21.05 -12.69 -0.53
C ASP A 36 -22.17 -13.73 -0.65
N THR A 37 -22.16 -14.74 0.22
CA THR A 37 -23.11 -15.85 0.20
C THR A 37 -24.39 -15.57 0.99
N GLN A 38 -24.39 -14.52 1.81
CA GLN A 38 -25.47 -14.15 2.75
C GLN A 38 -25.84 -15.23 3.77
N ARG A 39 -24.94 -16.19 4.02
CA ARG A 39 -25.15 -17.31 4.96
C ARG A 39 -24.62 -16.99 6.34
N SER A 40 -25.40 -17.31 7.36
CA SER A 40 -24.97 -17.20 8.75
C SER A 40 -23.81 -18.15 9.03
N LEU A 41 -22.85 -17.67 9.83
CA LEU A 41 -21.67 -18.40 10.24
C LEU A 41 -21.82 -18.85 11.70
N TYR A 42 -21.43 -18.02 12.66
CA TYR A 42 -21.45 -18.35 14.08
C TYR A 42 -22.16 -17.27 14.92
N PRO A 43 -22.80 -17.67 16.04
CA PRO A 43 -23.45 -16.71 16.94
C PRO A 43 -22.42 -15.89 17.73
N VAL A 44 -22.79 -14.66 18.08
CA VAL A 44 -22.03 -13.77 18.96
C VAL A 44 -22.93 -13.17 20.04
N LYS A 45 -22.34 -12.71 21.14
CA LYS A 45 -23.11 -12.19 22.30
C LYS A 45 -23.39 -10.70 22.23
N GLU A 46 -22.48 -9.93 21.65
CA GLU A 46 -22.57 -8.48 21.56
C GLU A 46 -22.02 -8.00 20.22
N VAL A 47 -22.46 -6.80 19.80
CA VAL A 47 -21.87 -6.06 18.69
C VAL A 47 -21.56 -4.65 19.15
N ARG A 48 -20.38 -4.13 18.78
CA ARG A 48 -19.99 -2.74 19.04
C ARG A 48 -20.10 -1.96 17.73
N LEU A 49 -20.88 -0.89 17.75
CA LEU A 49 -21.14 -0.07 16.57
C LEU A 49 -20.36 1.23 16.70
N LEU A 50 -19.41 1.43 15.80
CA LEU A 50 -18.81 2.74 15.58
C LEU A 50 -19.70 3.56 14.64
N PRO A 51 -19.64 4.90 14.71
CA PRO A 51 -20.27 5.75 13.71
C PRO A 51 -19.83 5.40 12.28
N GLY A 52 -20.73 5.57 11.31
CA GLY A 52 -20.43 5.27 9.90
C GLY A 52 -19.50 6.28 9.22
N ARG A 53 -19.17 7.38 9.89
CA ARG A 53 -18.32 8.48 9.41
C ARG A 53 -17.55 9.09 10.59
N GLU A 54 -16.47 9.80 10.29
CA GLU A 54 -15.66 10.54 11.26
C GLU A 54 -16.35 11.83 11.77
N PHE A 55 -17.51 12.17 11.23
CA PHE A 55 -18.31 13.33 11.62
C PHE A 55 -19.81 13.00 11.73
N PRO A 56 -20.55 13.69 12.62
CA PRO A 56 -21.99 13.52 12.75
C PRO A 56 -22.76 14.16 11.60
N MET A 57 -23.91 13.58 11.26
CA MET A 57 -24.81 14.03 10.18
C MET A 57 -26.26 14.22 10.62
N ASP A 58 -26.53 14.19 11.94
CA ASP A 58 -27.83 14.53 12.48
C ASP A 58 -28.18 16.02 12.23
N GLU A 59 -29.43 16.40 12.50
CA GLU A 59 -29.91 17.77 12.26
C GLU A 59 -29.13 18.83 13.05
N ALA A 60 -28.72 18.52 14.28
CA ALA A 60 -27.96 19.44 15.11
C ALA A 60 -26.55 19.66 14.52
N ALA A 61 -25.86 18.59 14.12
CA ALA A 61 -24.55 18.65 13.48
C ALA A 61 -24.58 19.43 12.15
N ARG A 62 -25.59 19.19 11.30
CA ARG A 62 -25.74 19.90 10.02
C ARG A 62 -26.04 21.39 10.24
N THR A 63 -26.80 21.72 11.28
CA THR A 63 -27.07 23.11 11.67
C THR A 63 -25.81 23.79 12.19
N ALA A 64 -25.04 23.12 13.05
CA ALA A 64 -23.77 23.61 13.56
C ALA A 64 -22.76 23.84 12.43
N PHE A 65 -22.62 22.88 11.51
CA PHE A 65 -21.79 23.00 10.30
C PHE A 65 -22.14 24.26 9.49
N ARG A 66 -23.43 24.46 9.20
CA ARG A 66 -23.90 25.64 8.43
C ARG A 66 -23.77 26.95 9.21
N GLY A 67 -23.80 26.90 10.55
CA GLY A 67 -23.45 28.01 11.42
C GLY A 67 -21.98 28.39 11.26
N ARG A 68 -21.08 27.46 11.55
CA ARG A 68 -19.62 27.65 11.47
C ARG A 68 -19.16 28.02 10.06
N TRP A 69 -19.79 27.45 9.02
CA TRP A 69 -19.54 27.84 7.62
C TRP A 69 -19.72 29.35 7.39
N ARG A 70 -20.83 29.92 7.88
CA ARG A 70 -21.14 31.36 7.73
C ARG A 70 -20.20 32.25 8.53
N GLU A 71 -19.59 31.74 9.59
CA GLU A 71 -18.58 32.44 10.37
C GLU A 71 -17.19 32.40 9.72
N ARG A 72 -16.88 31.30 9.01
CA ARG A 72 -15.55 31.06 8.43
C ARG A 72 -15.40 31.60 7.02
N PHE A 73 -16.43 31.48 6.19
CA PHE A 73 -16.37 31.85 4.78
C PHE A 73 -17.21 33.10 4.48
N GLU A 74 -16.59 34.03 3.75
CA GLU A 74 -17.27 35.23 3.26
C GLU A 74 -18.08 34.97 1.98
N GLY A 75 -19.09 35.81 1.75
CA GLY A 75 -19.94 35.74 0.56
C GLY A 75 -21.25 35.01 0.79
N ASP A 76 -21.91 34.62 -0.31
CA ASP A 76 -23.21 33.94 -0.28
C ASP A 76 -23.01 32.41 -0.18
N PRO A 77 -23.30 31.77 0.97
CA PRO A 77 -23.13 30.32 1.14
C PRO A 77 -24.00 29.50 0.20
N SER A 78 -25.12 30.06 -0.28
CA SER A 78 -26.02 29.40 -1.23
C SER A 78 -25.43 29.29 -2.64
N ARG A 79 -24.21 29.78 -2.88
CA ARG A 79 -23.45 29.45 -4.09
C ARG A 79 -22.65 28.17 -3.95
N SER A 80 -22.36 27.73 -2.72
CA SER A 80 -21.58 26.53 -2.51
C SER A 80 -22.44 25.27 -2.55
N PRO A 81 -22.12 24.29 -3.42
CA PRO A 81 -22.80 22.99 -3.41
C PRO A 81 -22.69 22.28 -2.05
N VAL A 82 -21.50 22.34 -1.43
CA VAL A 82 -21.23 21.70 -0.13
C VAL A 82 -22.18 22.22 0.95
N TYR A 83 -22.38 23.54 1.00
CA TYR A 83 -23.30 24.14 1.97
C TYR A 83 -24.77 23.73 1.76
N LYS A 84 -25.20 23.58 0.50
CA LYS A 84 -26.56 23.14 0.16
C LYS A 84 -26.79 21.68 0.50
N ASP A 85 -25.84 20.83 0.09
CA ASP A 85 -25.89 19.39 0.30
C ASP A 85 -25.98 19.05 1.78
N ILE A 86 -25.17 19.71 2.62
CA ILE A 86 -25.28 19.54 4.08
C ILE A 86 -26.66 19.99 4.58
N GLY A 87 -27.24 21.05 4.01
CA GLY A 87 -28.61 21.46 4.29
C GLY A 87 -29.66 20.38 3.96
N SER A 88 -29.47 19.64 2.86
CA SER A 88 -30.37 18.56 2.42
C SER A 88 -30.03 17.19 3.03
N GLY A 89 -28.95 17.07 3.81
CA GLY A 89 -28.53 15.83 4.45
C GLY A 89 -27.63 14.95 3.58
N ILE A 90 -27.07 15.53 2.52
CA ILE A 90 -26.14 14.90 1.60
C ILE A 90 -24.72 15.24 2.05
N ALA A 91 -23.86 14.23 2.16
CA ALA A 91 -22.44 14.40 2.40
C ALA A 91 -21.71 14.47 1.05
N SER A 92 -21.36 15.67 0.59
CA SER A 92 -20.68 15.88 -0.69
C SER A 92 -19.32 15.17 -0.76
N ALA A 93 -18.84 14.88 -1.96
CA ALA A 93 -17.49 14.33 -2.14
C ALA A 93 -16.42 15.31 -1.59
N GLY A 94 -15.52 14.79 -0.74
CA GLY A 94 -14.45 15.57 -0.11
C GLY A 94 -14.90 16.39 1.10
N ILE A 95 -16.07 16.11 1.66
CA ILE A 95 -16.59 16.76 2.88
C ILE A 95 -15.65 16.61 4.09
N GLU A 96 -14.78 15.60 4.08
CA GLU A 96 -13.76 15.35 5.11
C GLU A 96 -12.77 16.52 5.24
N TYR A 97 -12.52 17.29 4.17
CA TYR A 97 -11.69 18.51 4.23
C TYR A 97 -12.38 19.69 4.93
N TYR A 98 -13.63 19.52 5.37
CA TYR A 98 -14.38 20.46 6.18
C TYR A 98 -14.64 19.91 7.59
N LEU A 99 -13.92 18.85 8.01
CA LEU A 99 -14.07 18.20 9.32
C LEU A 99 -14.13 19.21 10.49
N PRO A 100 -13.28 20.26 10.57
CA PRO A 100 -13.36 21.25 11.65
C PRO A 100 -14.69 22.00 11.74
N LEU A 101 -15.48 22.06 10.67
CA LEU A 101 -16.81 22.70 10.73
C LEU A 101 -17.86 21.84 11.43
N PHE A 102 -17.63 20.53 11.60
CA PHE A 102 -18.54 19.65 12.33
C PHE A 102 -18.34 19.70 13.84
N PHE A 103 -17.18 20.13 14.32
CA PHE A 103 -16.82 20.11 15.74
C PHE A 103 -16.47 21.50 16.28
N GLU A 104 -16.49 21.66 17.61
CA GLU A 104 -15.93 22.87 18.25
C GLU A 104 -14.41 22.81 18.29
N GLU A 105 -13.87 21.62 18.52
CA GLU A 105 -12.46 21.30 18.54
C GLU A 105 -12.25 19.93 17.89
N THR A 106 -11.15 19.79 17.15
CA THR A 106 -10.73 18.53 16.54
C THR A 106 -9.54 17.96 17.30
N ALA A 107 -9.61 16.68 17.62
CA ALA A 107 -8.49 15.96 18.23
C ALA A 107 -7.40 15.62 17.21
N THR A 108 -6.20 15.40 17.70
CA THR A 108 -5.04 14.88 16.98
C THR A 108 -4.85 13.39 17.29
N LEU A 109 -3.97 12.71 16.54
CA LEU A 109 -3.59 11.34 16.85
C LEU A 109 -3.03 11.19 18.28
N PHE A 110 -2.33 12.20 18.79
CA PHE A 110 -1.69 12.17 20.10
C PHE A 110 -2.70 12.10 21.26
N ASP A 111 -3.91 12.63 21.06
CA ASP A 111 -4.98 12.59 22.07
C ASP A 111 -5.54 11.17 22.28
N TYR A 112 -5.28 10.26 21.33
CA TYR A 112 -5.70 8.85 21.40
C TYR A 112 -4.56 7.93 21.86
N LEU A 113 -3.33 8.43 22.03
CA LEU A 113 -2.21 7.60 22.45
C LEU A 113 -2.28 7.33 23.96
N PRO A 114 -2.00 6.09 24.41
CA PRO A 114 -1.81 5.81 25.83
C PRO A 114 -0.70 6.68 26.44
N PRO A 115 -0.77 7.01 27.74
CA PRO A 115 0.26 7.83 28.41
C PRO A 115 1.67 7.24 28.37
N ASP A 116 1.78 5.92 28.30
CA ASP A 116 3.03 5.15 28.23
C ASP A 116 3.43 4.77 26.79
N ALA A 117 2.73 5.32 25.78
CA ALA A 117 3.06 5.07 24.39
C ALA A 117 4.49 5.54 24.06
N THR A 118 5.19 4.75 23.26
CA THR A 118 6.53 5.05 22.73
C THR A 118 6.45 5.21 21.23
N LEU A 119 7.13 6.21 20.69
CA LEU A 119 7.15 6.55 19.27
C LEU A 119 8.41 6.01 18.60
N ALA A 120 8.27 5.24 17.52
CA ALA A 120 9.37 4.87 16.65
C ALA A 120 9.36 5.73 15.38
N LEU A 121 10.29 6.68 15.29
CA LEU A 121 10.43 7.60 14.16
C LEU A 121 11.49 7.07 13.19
N VAL A 122 11.08 6.80 11.95
CA VAL A 122 11.95 6.20 10.93
C VAL A 122 12.35 7.23 9.87
N GLY A 123 13.64 7.51 9.77
CA GLY A 123 14.21 8.47 8.84
C GLY A 123 14.05 9.93 9.27
N ASP A 124 14.07 10.83 8.29
CA ASP A 124 13.94 12.28 8.51
C ASP A 124 12.47 12.70 8.48
N ILE A 125 11.88 12.75 9.67
CA ILE A 125 10.46 13.10 9.86
C ILE A 125 10.21 14.58 9.56
N GLU A 126 11.15 15.46 9.88
CA GLU A 126 10.98 16.89 9.65
C GLU A 126 10.93 17.18 8.15
N ALA A 127 11.87 16.63 7.37
CA ALA A 127 11.86 16.77 5.92
C ALA A 127 10.60 16.17 5.28
N ALA A 128 10.08 15.07 5.82
CA ALA A 128 8.82 14.47 5.35
C ALA A 128 7.62 15.39 5.59
N ILE A 129 7.50 15.97 6.78
CA ILE A 129 6.44 16.94 7.11
C ILE A 129 6.56 18.18 6.22
N GLN A 130 7.78 18.73 6.06
CA GLN A 130 8.01 19.90 5.20
C GLN A 130 7.61 19.63 3.75
N ARG A 131 7.94 18.45 3.20
CA ARG A 131 7.54 18.06 1.84
C ARG A 131 6.03 17.94 1.69
N PHE A 132 5.35 17.34 2.68
CA PHE A 132 3.88 17.28 2.72
C PHE A 132 3.25 18.68 2.74
N TRP A 133 3.80 19.59 3.55
CA TRP A 133 3.33 20.97 3.65
C TRP A 133 3.52 21.75 2.36
N LEU A 134 4.65 21.58 1.66
CA LEU A 134 4.88 22.22 0.36
C LEU A 134 3.81 21.82 -0.68
N ASP A 135 3.47 20.53 -0.78
CA ASP A 135 2.40 20.08 -1.69
C ASP A 135 1.03 20.61 -1.24
N THR A 136 0.72 20.52 0.05
CA THR A 136 -0.54 20.96 0.63
C THR A 136 -0.77 22.46 0.41
N GLU A 137 0.23 23.30 0.67
CA GLU A 137 0.16 24.73 0.42
C GLU A 137 0.00 25.07 -1.07
N SER A 138 0.67 24.33 -1.95
CA SER A 138 0.55 24.51 -3.40
C SER A 138 -0.90 24.27 -3.85
N ARG A 139 -1.50 23.15 -3.40
CA ARG A 139 -2.91 22.82 -3.69
C ARG A 139 -3.86 23.84 -3.09
N TYR A 140 -3.61 24.28 -1.85
CA TYR A 140 -4.41 25.31 -1.20
C TYR A 140 -4.36 26.64 -1.99
N LYS A 141 -3.18 27.11 -2.39
CA LYS A 141 -3.03 28.34 -3.19
C LYS A 141 -3.75 28.24 -4.53
N PHE A 142 -3.73 27.07 -5.16
CA PHE A 142 -4.46 26.81 -6.41
C PHE A 142 -5.98 26.87 -6.21
N LEU A 143 -6.50 26.23 -5.15
CA LEU A 143 -7.94 26.05 -4.92
C LEU A 143 -8.61 27.21 -4.18
N LYS A 144 -7.89 28.01 -3.39
CA LYS A 144 -8.47 29.10 -2.55
C LYS A 144 -9.23 30.16 -3.35
N SER A 145 -8.97 30.27 -4.65
CA SER A 145 -9.66 31.24 -5.52
C SER A 145 -11.06 30.79 -5.97
N ASP A 146 -11.40 29.51 -5.78
CA ASP A 146 -12.74 28.98 -6.08
C ASP A 146 -13.78 29.49 -5.06
N ARG A 147 -14.71 30.32 -5.54
CA ARG A 147 -15.77 30.91 -4.72
C ARG A 147 -16.96 29.98 -4.51
N GLU A 148 -17.12 28.95 -5.34
CA GLU A 148 -18.18 27.95 -5.19
C GLU A 148 -17.76 26.86 -4.21
N ARG A 149 -16.45 26.62 -4.05
CA ARG A 149 -15.89 25.69 -3.07
C ARG A 149 -14.81 26.36 -2.23
N PRO A 150 -15.19 27.28 -1.32
CA PRO A 150 -14.21 27.87 -0.41
C PRO A 150 -13.63 26.78 0.50
N ILE A 151 -12.32 26.83 0.74
CA ILE A 151 -11.58 25.79 1.47
C ILE A 151 -11.01 26.32 2.79
N LEU A 152 -10.89 25.44 3.79
CA LEU A 152 -10.24 25.74 5.07
C LEU A 152 -8.73 25.94 4.91
N GLU A 153 -8.11 26.62 5.87
CA GLU A 153 -6.66 26.76 5.89
C GLU A 153 -6.00 25.43 6.30
N PRO A 154 -4.89 25.00 5.65
CA PRO A 154 -4.29 23.70 5.95
C PRO A 154 -3.94 23.48 7.42
N ARG A 155 -3.60 24.55 8.16
CA ARG A 155 -3.28 24.52 9.59
C ARG A 155 -4.45 24.14 10.50
N GLU A 156 -5.68 24.19 10.00
CA GLU A 156 -6.88 23.73 10.73
C GLU A 156 -7.08 22.21 10.59
N LEU A 157 -6.41 21.58 9.61
CA LEU A 157 -6.58 20.16 9.27
C LEU A 157 -5.33 19.33 9.57
N PHE A 158 -4.15 19.94 9.44
CA PHE A 158 -2.87 19.26 9.52
C PHE A 158 -1.94 19.94 10.52
N LEU A 159 -1.16 19.12 11.23
CA LEU A 159 -0.12 19.61 12.13
C LEU A 159 1.13 20.04 11.34
N GLY A 160 1.70 21.17 11.74
CA GLY A 160 3.05 21.58 11.36
C GLY A 160 4.13 20.77 12.05
N ALA A 161 5.38 20.89 11.60
CA ALA A 161 6.52 20.18 12.21
C ALA A 161 6.68 20.55 13.69
N GLU A 162 6.59 21.84 14.03
CA GLU A 162 6.68 22.32 15.42
C GLU A 162 5.57 21.72 16.30
N GLN A 163 4.34 21.73 15.84
CA GLN A 163 3.19 21.17 16.57
C GLN A 163 3.36 19.66 16.76
N PHE A 164 3.74 18.94 15.70
CA PHE A 164 4.01 17.51 15.76
C PHE A 164 5.06 17.17 16.82
N PHE A 165 6.22 17.83 16.82
CA PHE A 165 7.28 17.56 17.79
C PHE A 165 6.91 18.02 19.21
N THR A 166 6.06 19.04 19.34
CA THR A 166 5.51 19.45 20.64
C THR A 166 4.61 18.37 21.22
N CYS A 167 3.68 17.83 20.42
CA CYS A 167 2.80 16.73 20.83
C CYS A 167 3.55 15.41 21.05
N ALA A 168 4.65 15.17 20.33
CA ALA A 168 5.47 13.97 20.49
C ALA A 168 6.39 14.01 21.73
N LYS A 169 6.73 15.19 22.25
CA LYS A 169 7.68 15.39 23.36
C LYS A 169 7.38 14.58 24.64
N PRO A 170 6.11 14.39 25.07
CA PRO A 170 5.81 13.62 26.27
C PRO A 170 6.10 12.12 26.15
N HIS A 171 6.22 11.59 24.92
CA HIS A 171 6.38 10.17 24.67
C HIS A 171 7.86 9.77 24.53
N GLY A 172 8.20 8.58 25.02
CA GLY A 172 9.52 7.97 24.75
C GLY A 172 9.71 7.82 23.23
N ARG A 173 10.94 8.00 22.73
CA ARG A 173 11.19 7.99 21.29
C ARG A 173 12.41 7.15 20.89
N TRP A 174 12.19 6.26 19.94
CA TRP A 174 13.23 5.64 19.13
C TRP A 174 13.39 6.43 17.83
N THR A 175 14.62 6.85 17.52
CA THR A 175 14.96 7.46 16.23
C THR A 175 15.75 6.45 15.41
N ILE A 176 15.13 5.91 14.37
CA ILE A 176 15.73 4.94 13.47
C ILE A 176 16.24 5.70 12.25
N SER A 177 17.51 6.08 12.29
CA SER A 177 18.14 6.79 11.18
C SER A 177 18.37 5.84 10.00
N ARG A 178 18.19 6.38 8.79
CA ARG A 178 18.61 5.75 7.52
C ARG A 178 19.79 6.49 6.89
N ASP A 179 20.32 7.50 7.57
CA ASP A 179 21.47 8.25 7.11
C ASP A 179 22.76 7.45 7.42
N PRO A 180 23.56 7.08 6.41
CA PRO A 180 24.87 6.44 6.63
C PRO A 180 25.84 7.30 7.45
N ALA A 181 25.62 8.62 7.53
CA ALA A 181 26.42 9.53 8.33
C ALA A 181 25.97 9.64 9.81
N ALA A 182 24.84 9.03 10.17
CA ALA A 182 24.39 9.01 11.56
C ALA A 182 25.33 8.15 12.44
N PRO A 183 25.36 8.39 13.76
CA PRO A 183 26.09 7.54 14.69
C PRO A 183 25.70 6.07 14.52
N ALA A 184 26.67 5.17 14.66
CA ALA A 184 26.41 3.74 14.63
C ALA A 184 25.38 3.37 15.70
N SER A 185 24.44 2.50 15.34
CA SER A 185 23.45 1.98 16.28
C SER A 185 24.13 1.02 17.25
N GLU A 186 23.78 1.13 18.53
CA GLU A 186 24.23 0.18 19.56
C GLU A 186 23.51 -1.18 19.44
N LEU A 187 22.37 -1.20 18.75
CA LEU A 187 21.51 -2.38 18.60
C LEU A 187 21.72 -3.11 17.28
N SER A 188 22.17 -2.44 16.23
CA SER A 188 22.17 -3.03 14.89
C SER A 188 23.26 -2.51 13.97
N ALA A 189 23.80 -3.38 13.10
CA ALA A 189 24.77 -3.00 12.08
C ALA A 189 24.40 -3.57 10.70
N PRO A 190 24.77 -2.89 9.60
CA PRO A 190 24.62 -3.46 8.27
C PRO A 190 25.59 -4.63 8.08
N LEU A 191 25.23 -5.57 7.20
CA LEU A 191 26.11 -6.68 6.86
C LEU A 191 27.25 -6.25 5.93
N PRO A 192 28.43 -6.88 6.02
CA PRO A 192 29.46 -6.77 5.00
C PRO A 192 29.00 -7.44 3.70
N ASP A 193 29.76 -7.25 2.61
CA ASP A 193 29.48 -7.93 1.34
C ASP A 193 29.68 -9.46 1.49
N ILE A 194 28.55 -10.17 1.50
CA ILE A 194 28.45 -11.63 1.56
C ILE A 194 27.86 -12.22 0.28
N SER A 195 27.90 -11.46 -0.81
CA SER A 195 27.27 -11.85 -2.07
C SER A 195 27.87 -13.14 -2.65
N VAL A 196 27.00 -13.93 -3.26
CA VAL A 196 27.32 -15.17 -3.96
C VAL A 196 28.07 -14.85 -5.24
N ASN A 197 29.21 -15.51 -5.45
CA ASN A 197 30.01 -15.36 -6.66
C ASN A 197 29.93 -16.62 -7.54
N ARG A 198 28.95 -16.65 -8.45
CA ARG A 198 28.71 -17.79 -9.36
C ARG A 198 29.86 -18.10 -10.32
N ARG A 199 30.90 -17.26 -10.39
CA ARG A 199 32.08 -17.49 -11.24
C ARG A 199 33.17 -18.32 -10.54
N LEU A 200 33.03 -18.53 -9.23
CA LEU A 200 33.94 -19.37 -8.45
C LEU A 200 33.40 -20.80 -8.38
N ASP A 201 34.30 -21.76 -8.18
CA ASP A 201 33.94 -23.17 -7.98
C ASP A 201 33.07 -23.37 -6.72
N ASP A 202 33.28 -22.55 -5.68
CA ASP A 202 32.36 -22.42 -4.53
C ASP A 202 31.73 -21.00 -4.53
N PRO A 203 30.48 -20.86 -4.99
CA PRO A 203 29.76 -19.60 -4.99
C PRO A 203 29.50 -19.02 -3.60
N LEU A 204 29.57 -19.84 -2.53
CA LEU A 204 29.33 -19.43 -1.15
C LEU A 204 30.59 -18.95 -0.43
N THR A 205 31.71 -18.79 -1.13
CA THR A 205 33.01 -18.42 -0.54
C THR A 205 32.93 -17.21 0.40
N ASN A 206 32.22 -16.15 0.01
CA ASN A 206 32.09 -14.93 0.83
C ASN A 206 31.28 -15.17 2.11
N LEU A 207 30.16 -15.89 2.00
CA LEU A 207 29.34 -16.28 3.15
C LEU A 207 30.13 -17.19 4.09
N ARG A 208 30.86 -18.19 3.57
CA ARG A 208 31.72 -19.07 4.38
C ARG A 208 32.81 -18.29 5.10
N ALA A 209 33.46 -17.35 4.42
CA ALA A 209 34.49 -16.50 5.03
C ALA A 209 33.91 -15.63 6.16
N TYR A 210 32.69 -15.11 5.99
CA TYR A 210 31.99 -14.39 7.04
C TYR A 210 31.66 -15.31 8.24
N LEU A 211 31.06 -16.47 7.99
CA LEU A 211 30.72 -17.47 9.01
C LEU A 211 31.94 -18.01 9.78
N LEU A 212 33.12 -18.07 9.16
CA LEU A 212 34.36 -18.49 9.83
C LEU A 212 34.98 -17.39 10.69
N ARG A 213 34.71 -16.12 10.37
CA ARG A 213 35.23 -14.95 11.11
C ARG A 213 34.41 -14.61 12.34
N THR A 214 33.14 -14.99 12.34
CA THR A 214 32.22 -14.69 13.42
C THR A 214 31.86 -15.95 14.21
N ASP A 215 31.69 -15.80 15.52
CA ASP A 215 31.08 -16.84 16.37
C ASP A 215 29.59 -16.57 16.62
N THR A 216 29.03 -15.57 15.92
CA THR A 216 27.63 -15.18 16.07
C THR A 216 26.68 -16.15 15.38
N ARG A 217 25.47 -16.18 15.90
CA ARG A 217 24.41 -17.01 15.38
C ARG A 217 23.78 -16.32 14.17
N VAL A 218 23.67 -17.05 13.07
CA VAL A 218 23.18 -16.56 11.79
C VAL A 218 21.88 -17.26 11.40
N MET A 219 20.87 -16.48 11.06
CA MET A 219 19.65 -16.94 10.42
C MET A 219 19.63 -16.44 8.98
N ILE A 220 19.52 -17.38 8.04
CA ILE A 220 19.11 -17.08 6.67
C ILE A 220 17.59 -16.93 6.68
N ALA A 221 17.13 -15.75 6.30
CA ALA A 221 15.72 -15.36 6.28
C ALA A 221 15.16 -15.50 4.86
N ALA A 222 14.19 -16.41 4.70
CA ALA A 222 13.46 -16.61 3.46
C ALA A 222 12.11 -15.88 3.50
N ASP A 223 11.67 -15.30 2.37
CA ASP A 223 10.40 -14.57 2.29
C ASP A 223 9.16 -15.47 2.41
N SER A 224 9.28 -16.75 2.07
CA SER A 224 8.19 -17.71 2.09
C SER A 224 8.68 -19.14 2.28
N ALA A 225 7.74 -20.06 2.57
CA ALA A 225 8.04 -21.49 2.68
C ALA A 225 8.65 -22.08 1.39
N GLY A 226 8.15 -21.68 0.21
CA GLY A 226 8.70 -22.15 -1.06
C GLY A 226 10.10 -21.59 -1.35
N ARG A 227 10.37 -20.32 -1.00
CA ARG A 227 11.73 -19.76 -1.09
C ARG A 227 12.69 -20.46 -0.12
N ARG A 228 12.24 -20.79 1.08
CA ARG A 228 13.01 -21.56 2.06
C ARG A 228 13.46 -22.90 1.49
N GLU A 229 12.58 -23.65 0.83
CA GLU A 229 12.95 -24.94 0.19
C GLU A 229 14.00 -24.75 -0.91
N THR A 230 13.85 -23.72 -1.74
CA THR A 230 14.82 -23.38 -2.80
C THR A 230 16.20 -23.07 -2.21
N LEU A 231 16.25 -22.23 -1.17
CA LEU A 231 17.50 -21.89 -0.48
C LEU A 231 18.11 -23.11 0.21
N GLN A 232 17.30 -23.94 0.87
CA GLN A 232 17.76 -25.16 1.52
C GLN A 232 18.44 -26.10 0.52
N GLN A 233 17.82 -26.31 -0.63
CA GLN A 233 18.40 -27.13 -1.70
C GLN A 233 19.71 -26.53 -2.22
N TYR A 234 19.73 -25.22 -2.47
CA TYR A 234 20.92 -24.50 -2.92
C TYR A 234 22.08 -24.65 -1.93
N PHE A 235 21.86 -24.38 -0.64
CA PHE A 235 22.91 -24.52 0.37
C PHE A 235 23.37 -25.97 0.57
N HIS A 236 22.45 -26.94 0.48
CA HIS A 236 22.78 -28.36 0.56
C HIS A 236 23.68 -28.83 -0.59
N GLU A 237 23.42 -28.38 -1.83
CA GLU A 237 24.23 -28.69 -3.02
C GLU A 237 25.70 -28.27 -2.84
N TYR A 238 25.94 -27.12 -2.20
CA TYR A 238 27.28 -26.62 -1.93
C TYR A 238 27.82 -27.05 -0.55
N GLY A 239 27.19 -28.02 0.12
CA GLY A 239 27.68 -28.59 1.38
C GLY A 239 27.64 -27.62 2.57
N LEU A 240 26.61 -26.78 2.67
CA LEU A 240 26.34 -25.94 3.83
C LEU A 240 25.05 -26.41 4.51
N GLU A 241 25.19 -27.01 5.69
CA GLU A 241 24.04 -27.48 6.47
C GLU A 241 23.44 -26.35 7.32
N LEU A 242 22.12 -26.20 7.23
CA LEU A 242 21.34 -25.19 7.94
C LEU A 242 20.29 -25.88 8.82
N ALA A 243 20.22 -25.50 10.09
CA ALA A 243 19.13 -25.95 10.96
C ALA A 243 17.81 -25.31 10.49
N ALA A 244 16.78 -26.13 10.25
CA ALA A 244 15.47 -25.61 9.89
C ALA A 244 14.77 -25.02 11.12
N VAL A 245 14.27 -23.78 10.99
CA VAL A 245 13.45 -23.11 12.01
C VAL A 245 12.20 -22.52 11.35
N GLU A 246 11.12 -22.32 12.10
CA GLU A 246 9.89 -21.76 11.54
C GLU A 246 10.02 -20.26 11.22
N GLY A 247 10.71 -19.52 12.08
CA GLY A 247 10.91 -18.07 11.96
C GLY A 247 11.79 -17.53 13.08
N PHE A 248 11.70 -16.23 13.35
CA PHE A 248 12.54 -15.55 14.35
C PHE A 248 12.42 -16.15 15.76
N GLU A 249 11.21 -16.39 16.27
CA GLU A 249 11.03 -16.98 17.60
C GLU A 249 11.61 -18.40 17.69
N GLY A 250 11.43 -19.20 16.64
CA GLY A 250 12.03 -20.53 16.55
C GLY A 250 13.56 -20.44 16.56
N PHE A 251 14.14 -19.53 15.79
CA PHE A 251 15.57 -19.27 15.81
C PHE A 251 16.05 -18.88 17.20
N ARG A 252 15.39 -17.91 17.85
CA ARG A 252 15.74 -17.44 19.20
C ARG A 252 15.73 -18.56 20.25
N ALA A 253 14.76 -19.46 20.17
CA ALA A 253 14.63 -20.61 21.06
C ALA A 253 15.67 -21.72 20.80
N THR A 254 16.18 -21.84 19.57
CA THR A 254 17.27 -22.79 19.26
C THR A 254 18.63 -22.27 19.69
N GLY A 255 19.60 -23.17 19.93
CA GLY A 255 21.02 -22.84 20.08
C GLY A 255 21.81 -22.97 18.77
N ALA A 256 21.14 -23.06 17.62
CA ALA A 256 21.79 -23.29 16.34
C ALA A 256 22.65 -22.08 15.95
N LYS A 257 23.90 -22.36 15.53
CA LYS A 257 24.80 -21.33 14.99
C LYS A 257 24.39 -20.84 13.61
N LEU A 258 23.80 -21.71 12.80
CA LEU A 258 23.40 -21.41 11.44
C LEU A 258 22.03 -22.06 11.17
N ALA A 259 21.03 -21.23 10.88
CA ALA A 259 19.65 -21.66 10.69
C ALA A 259 19.02 -21.04 9.44
N LEU A 260 17.95 -21.67 8.96
CA LEU A 260 17.14 -21.21 7.83
C LEU A 260 15.66 -21.24 8.22
N GLY A 261 14.96 -20.11 8.09
CA GLY A 261 13.54 -20.03 8.41
C GLY A 261 12.80 -18.95 7.61
N VAL A 262 11.47 -18.95 7.77
CA VAL A 262 10.61 -17.99 7.07
C VAL A 262 10.52 -16.71 7.88
N ALA A 263 11.09 -15.64 7.34
CA ALA A 263 11.06 -14.31 7.91
C ALA A 263 11.14 -13.29 6.76
N PRO A 264 10.01 -12.67 6.37
CA PRO A 264 9.98 -11.72 5.25
C PRO A 264 10.67 -10.42 5.65
N LEU A 265 11.97 -10.36 5.40
CA LEU A 265 12.84 -9.21 5.68
C LEU A 265 13.34 -8.63 4.37
N GLN A 266 13.27 -7.31 4.24
CA GLN A 266 13.72 -6.63 3.02
C GLN A 266 15.25 -6.59 2.89
N ALA A 267 15.95 -6.49 4.02
CA ALA A 267 17.40 -6.38 4.09
C ALA A 267 17.91 -7.10 5.34
N GLY A 268 19.09 -7.68 5.22
CA GLY A 268 19.81 -8.30 6.31
C GLY A 268 20.52 -7.29 7.21
N PHE A 269 20.74 -7.70 8.45
CA PHE A 269 21.39 -6.88 9.48
C PHE A 269 21.95 -7.75 10.60
N GLU A 270 22.91 -7.21 11.33
CA GLU A 270 23.33 -7.72 12.64
C GLU A 270 22.48 -7.07 13.72
N LEU A 271 22.13 -7.83 14.76
CA LEU A 271 21.33 -7.42 15.89
C LEU A 271 22.05 -7.78 17.18
N THR A 272 22.21 -6.82 18.08
CA THR A 272 22.71 -7.03 19.44
C THR A 272 21.51 -7.05 20.38
N GLU A 273 21.18 -8.22 20.92
CA GLU A 273 20.08 -8.42 21.87
C GLU A 273 20.65 -8.78 23.26
N GLU A 274 20.19 -8.13 24.33
CA GLU A 274 20.68 -8.38 25.70
C GLU A 274 20.55 -9.85 26.13
N ALA A 275 19.47 -10.52 25.73
CA ALA A 275 19.16 -11.89 26.15
C ALA A 275 19.80 -12.97 25.28
N ALA A 276 19.95 -12.72 23.96
CA ALA A 276 20.41 -13.70 22.99
C ALA A 276 21.84 -13.45 22.47
N GLY A 277 22.45 -12.33 22.86
CA GLY A 277 23.74 -11.88 22.35
C GLY A 277 23.63 -11.30 20.94
N GLN A 278 24.70 -11.42 20.16
CA GLN A 278 24.74 -10.92 18.79
C GLN A 278 24.19 -11.97 17.82
N LEU A 279 23.13 -11.59 17.11
CA LEU A 279 22.44 -12.36 16.08
C LEU A 279 22.65 -11.71 14.72
N VAL A 280 22.57 -12.50 13.66
CA VAL A 280 22.75 -12.02 12.29
C VAL A 280 21.60 -12.56 11.42
N PHE A 281 20.99 -11.67 10.65
CA PHE A 281 19.92 -12.01 9.71
C PHE A 281 20.40 -11.72 8.30
N ILE A 282 20.46 -12.73 7.46
CA ILE A 282 20.87 -12.62 6.06
C ILE A 282 19.67 -12.91 5.18
N THR A 283 19.37 -12.02 4.25
CA THR A 283 18.30 -12.23 3.26
C THR A 283 18.88 -12.61 1.91
N GLU A 284 18.01 -12.98 0.98
CA GLU A 284 18.40 -13.20 -0.41
C GLU A 284 18.96 -11.95 -1.09
N THR A 285 18.55 -10.75 -0.63
CA THR A 285 19.03 -9.48 -1.16
C THR A 285 20.55 -9.36 -1.03
N GLU A 286 21.11 -9.74 0.11
CA GLU A 286 22.56 -9.70 0.32
C GLU A 286 23.28 -10.85 -0.38
N LEU A 287 22.68 -12.05 -0.38
CA LEU A 287 23.25 -13.21 -1.06
C LEU A 287 23.34 -13.01 -2.57
N TYR A 288 22.36 -12.34 -3.19
CA TYR A 288 22.32 -12.16 -4.64
C TYR A 288 22.60 -10.72 -5.10
N ALA A 289 23.14 -9.86 -4.21
CA ALA A 289 23.44 -8.46 -4.50
C ALA A 289 24.33 -8.24 -5.75
N GLY A 290 25.15 -9.24 -6.12
CA GLY A 290 25.99 -9.25 -7.32
C GLY A 290 25.25 -9.43 -8.65
N SER A 291 23.97 -9.81 -8.63
CA SER A 291 23.08 -9.78 -9.81
C SER A 291 22.42 -8.40 -9.93
N GLY A 292 23.21 -7.39 -10.29
CA GLY A 292 22.75 -6.21 -11.04
C GLY A 292 21.46 -5.51 -10.57
N ARG A 293 21.24 -5.31 -9.27
CA ARG A 293 20.26 -4.33 -8.78
C ARG A 293 20.91 -3.42 -7.74
N ARG A 294 21.62 -2.40 -8.24
CA ARG A 294 21.93 -1.21 -7.46
C ARG A 294 20.62 -0.68 -6.89
N ALA A 295 20.48 -0.71 -5.57
CA ALA A 295 19.47 0.00 -4.81
C ALA A 295 19.66 1.51 -5.01
N GLY A 296 19.23 2.01 -6.17
CA GLY A 296 19.17 3.42 -6.48
C GLY A 296 17.91 4.01 -5.89
N LYS A 297 18.07 4.93 -4.94
CA LYS A 297 17.09 5.93 -4.52
C LYS A 297 16.30 6.47 -5.72
N LYS A 298 15.10 5.93 -6.01
CA LYS A 298 14.06 6.64 -6.77
C LYS A 298 12.69 5.97 -6.61
N LYS A 299 11.73 6.79 -6.16
CA LYS A 299 10.26 6.62 -6.13
C LYS A 299 9.66 5.63 -5.14
N GLN A 300 9.56 6.10 -3.89
CA GLN A 300 8.68 5.56 -2.83
C GLN A 300 7.18 5.87 -3.02
N GLU A 301 6.76 6.46 -4.14
CA GLU A 301 5.34 6.80 -4.41
C GLU A 301 4.72 6.00 -5.58
N ALA A 302 5.50 5.11 -6.22
CA ALA A 302 5.02 4.28 -7.34
C ALA A 302 4.88 2.79 -6.99
N THR A 303 5.38 2.34 -5.85
CA THR A 303 5.44 0.91 -5.48
C THR A 303 4.08 0.31 -5.16
N SER A 304 3.13 1.06 -4.58
CA SER A 304 1.81 0.52 -4.27
C SER A 304 0.92 0.26 -5.50
N GLN A 305 1.13 0.98 -6.61
CA GLN A 305 0.44 0.72 -7.89
C GLN A 305 1.20 -0.28 -8.77
N VAL A 306 2.53 -0.31 -8.71
CA VAL A 306 3.33 -1.24 -9.52
C VAL A 306 3.28 -2.65 -8.94
N GLU A 307 3.24 -2.84 -7.60
CA GLU A 307 3.12 -4.17 -7.00
C GLU A 307 1.77 -4.84 -7.28
N SER A 308 0.66 -4.08 -7.33
CA SER A 308 -0.63 -4.63 -7.75
C SER A 308 -0.63 -5.01 -9.24
N MET A 309 -0.04 -4.17 -10.09
CA MET A 309 0.10 -4.45 -11.54
C MET A 309 1.05 -5.62 -11.83
N VAL A 310 2.14 -5.79 -11.08
CA VAL A 310 3.08 -6.91 -11.24
C VAL A 310 2.45 -8.23 -10.80
N ARG A 311 1.57 -8.23 -9.79
CA ARG A 311 0.77 -9.40 -9.41
C ARG A 311 -0.20 -9.80 -10.53
N ASP A 312 -0.90 -8.84 -11.11
CA ASP A 312 -1.84 -9.07 -12.22
C ASP A 312 -1.15 -9.59 -13.49
N LEU A 313 0.12 -9.23 -13.72
CA LEU A 313 0.92 -9.69 -14.86
C LEU A 313 1.52 -11.09 -14.66
N SER A 314 1.74 -11.53 -13.41
CA SER A 314 2.24 -12.86 -13.09
C SER A 314 1.23 -13.99 -13.34
N GLU A 315 -0.05 -13.65 -13.52
CA GLU A 315 -1.14 -14.57 -13.84
C GLU A 315 -1.47 -14.64 -15.35
N LEU A 316 -0.79 -13.84 -16.19
CA LEU A 316 -1.05 -13.81 -17.62
C LEU A 316 -0.63 -15.11 -18.31
N LYS A 317 -1.55 -15.67 -19.10
CA LYS A 317 -1.29 -16.80 -19.99
C LYS A 317 -1.08 -16.32 -21.41
N ILE A 318 -0.30 -17.07 -22.18
CA ILE A 318 -0.14 -16.84 -23.62
C ILE A 318 -1.54 -16.84 -24.26
N GLY A 319 -1.86 -15.77 -25.00
CA GLY A 319 -3.16 -15.51 -25.60
C GLY A 319 -4.05 -14.52 -24.83
N ASP A 320 -3.69 -14.14 -23.61
CA ASP A 320 -4.51 -13.21 -22.83
C ASP A 320 -4.52 -11.79 -23.44
N PRO A 321 -5.66 -11.09 -23.41
CA PRO A 321 -5.76 -9.74 -23.92
C PRO A 321 -5.13 -8.73 -22.94
N VAL A 322 -4.29 -7.87 -23.49
CA VAL A 322 -3.49 -6.90 -22.75
C VAL A 322 -3.65 -5.52 -23.37
N VAL A 323 -3.77 -4.50 -22.52
CA VAL A 323 -3.88 -3.09 -22.92
C VAL A 323 -2.52 -2.42 -22.75
N HIS A 324 -2.02 -1.84 -23.83
CA HIS A 324 -0.90 -0.91 -23.78
C HIS A 324 -1.44 0.53 -23.83
N ILE A 325 -1.05 1.39 -22.90
CA ILE A 325 -1.62 2.75 -22.75
C ILE A 325 -1.58 3.60 -24.03
N ASN A 326 -0.52 3.44 -24.83
CA ASN A 326 -0.31 4.16 -26.11
C ASN A 326 -0.78 3.41 -27.36
N HIS A 327 -0.89 2.08 -27.32
CA HIS A 327 -1.04 1.26 -28.53
C HIS A 327 -2.36 0.49 -28.58
N GLY A 328 -3.10 0.45 -27.48
CA GLY A 328 -4.40 -0.20 -27.38
C GLY A 328 -4.30 -1.67 -27.00
N ILE A 329 -5.30 -2.44 -27.43
CA ILE A 329 -5.47 -3.84 -27.01
C ILE A 329 -4.72 -4.76 -27.98
N GLY A 330 -3.85 -5.60 -27.43
CA GLY A 330 -3.11 -6.67 -28.10
C GLY A 330 -3.19 -8.00 -27.33
N ARG A 331 -2.51 -9.03 -27.83
CA ARG A 331 -2.45 -10.37 -27.21
C ARG A 331 -1.06 -10.64 -26.65
N TYR A 332 -0.99 -11.18 -25.44
CA TYR A 332 0.27 -11.57 -24.83
C TYR A 332 0.80 -12.86 -25.45
N MET A 333 2.05 -12.84 -25.91
CA MET A 333 2.69 -13.96 -26.61
C MET A 333 3.94 -14.49 -25.90
N GLY A 334 4.13 -14.16 -24.62
CA GLY A 334 5.26 -14.61 -23.82
C GLY A 334 6.37 -13.56 -23.62
N LEU A 335 7.41 -13.95 -22.89
CA LEU A 335 8.65 -13.20 -22.76
C LEU A 335 9.67 -13.72 -23.78
N MET A 336 10.45 -12.82 -24.38
CA MET A 336 11.58 -13.16 -25.25
C MET A 336 12.82 -12.36 -24.88
N SER A 337 13.95 -13.04 -24.81
CA SER A 337 15.26 -12.39 -24.70
C SER A 337 15.76 -12.01 -26.08
N MET A 338 16.14 -10.74 -26.25
CA MET A 338 16.75 -10.23 -27.48
C MET A 338 18.00 -9.44 -27.13
N ASP A 339 19.08 -9.67 -27.88
CA ASP A 339 20.29 -8.85 -27.80
C ASP A 339 20.22 -7.73 -28.84
N LEU A 340 20.13 -6.49 -28.35
CA LEU A 340 20.12 -5.27 -29.17
C LEU A 340 21.46 -4.52 -29.12
N GLY A 341 22.54 -5.17 -28.67
CA GLY A 341 23.91 -4.61 -28.62
C GLY A 341 24.33 -4.05 -27.26
N GLU A 342 23.45 -4.05 -26.26
CA GLU A 342 23.74 -3.68 -24.85
C GLU A 342 23.64 -4.89 -23.89
N GLY A 343 23.62 -6.11 -24.44
CA GLY A 343 23.43 -7.36 -23.70
C GLY A 343 22.03 -7.96 -23.84
N GLU A 344 21.84 -9.18 -23.37
CA GLU A 344 20.54 -9.85 -23.38
C GLU A 344 19.52 -9.08 -22.53
N THR A 345 18.48 -8.55 -23.19
CA THR A 345 17.39 -7.84 -22.53
C THR A 345 16.09 -8.60 -22.76
N GLU A 346 15.28 -8.75 -21.71
CA GLU A 346 13.96 -9.38 -21.80
C GLU A 346 12.89 -8.40 -22.27
N PHE A 347 12.07 -8.85 -23.21
CA PHE A 347 10.94 -8.11 -23.76
C PHE A 347 9.65 -8.91 -23.61
N LEU A 348 8.56 -8.21 -23.31
CA LEU A 348 7.20 -8.68 -23.45
C LEU A 348 6.81 -8.67 -24.93
N HIS A 349 6.48 -9.83 -25.48
CA HIS A 349 6.00 -9.94 -26.86
C HIS A 349 4.48 -9.79 -26.90
N LEU A 350 4.01 -8.79 -27.64
CA LEU A 350 2.60 -8.52 -27.87
C LEU A 350 2.27 -8.61 -29.36
N GLU A 351 1.14 -9.22 -29.69
CA GLU A 351 0.61 -9.31 -31.04
C GLU A 351 -0.65 -8.45 -31.21
N TYR A 352 -0.68 -7.68 -32.29
CA TYR A 352 -1.76 -6.77 -32.68
C TYR A 352 -2.43 -7.25 -33.97
N ALA A 353 -3.49 -6.55 -34.39
CA ALA A 353 -4.17 -6.86 -35.65
C ALA A 353 -3.20 -6.92 -36.83
N LYS A 354 -3.50 -7.80 -37.81
CA LYS A 354 -2.63 -8.09 -38.97
C LYS A 354 -1.26 -8.67 -38.58
N GLU A 355 -1.22 -9.50 -37.53
CA GLU A 355 -0.02 -10.22 -37.07
C GLU A 355 1.18 -9.29 -36.78
N THR A 356 0.90 -8.03 -36.42
CA THR A 356 1.94 -7.04 -36.16
C THR A 356 2.46 -7.19 -34.74
N LYS A 357 3.79 -7.27 -34.59
CA LYS A 357 4.45 -7.55 -33.31
C LYS A 357 4.96 -6.27 -32.65
N LEU A 358 4.77 -6.16 -31.35
CA LEU A 358 5.33 -5.11 -30.50
C LEU A 358 6.13 -5.77 -29.36
N TYR A 359 7.37 -5.31 -29.19
CA TYR A 359 8.25 -5.76 -28.10
C TYR A 359 8.37 -4.64 -27.07
N VAL A 360 7.91 -4.90 -25.84
CA VAL A 360 7.92 -3.93 -24.76
C VAL A 360 8.99 -4.35 -23.76
N PRO A 361 9.99 -3.52 -23.45
CA PRO A 361 10.99 -3.86 -22.44
C PRO A 361 10.33 -4.17 -21.10
N VAL A 362 10.82 -5.18 -20.36
CA VAL A 362 10.33 -5.49 -19.01
C VAL A 362 10.46 -4.29 -18.05
N SER A 363 11.43 -3.40 -18.30
CA SER A 363 11.57 -2.14 -17.55
C SER A 363 10.39 -1.16 -17.73
N GLN A 364 9.57 -1.34 -18.78
CA GLN A 364 8.42 -0.50 -19.11
C GLN A 364 7.07 -1.13 -18.78
N LEU A 365 6.99 -2.22 -18.01
CA LEU A 365 5.72 -2.90 -17.69
C LEU A 365 4.62 -1.99 -17.09
N HIS A 366 4.97 -0.85 -16.49
CA HIS A 366 4.02 0.14 -16.00
C HIS A 366 3.08 0.73 -17.08
N VAL A 367 3.38 0.55 -18.37
CA VAL A 367 2.52 0.97 -19.49
C VAL A 367 1.52 -0.10 -19.93
N ILE A 368 1.58 -1.26 -19.28
CA ILE A 368 0.82 -2.47 -19.59
C ILE A 368 -0.22 -2.72 -18.51
N SER A 369 -1.44 -3.07 -18.90
CA SER A 369 -2.51 -3.46 -17.98
C SER A 369 -3.32 -4.61 -18.58
N ARG A 370 -3.89 -5.47 -17.73
CA ARG A 370 -4.79 -6.53 -18.19
C ARG A 370 -6.08 -5.94 -18.75
N TYR A 371 -6.60 -6.49 -19.84
CA TYR A 371 -7.93 -6.12 -20.33
C TYR A 371 -9.02 -6.74 -19.45
N SER A 372 -9.89 -5.89 -18.87
CA SER A 372 -10.97 -6.28 -17.96
C SER A 372 -12.38 -6.08 -18.55
N GLY A 373 -12.50 -6.05 -19.88
CA GLY A 373 -13.77 -5.91 -20.58
C GLY A 373 -14.56 -7.22 -20.70
N THR A 374 -15.31 -7.37 -21.80
CA THR A 374 -16.03 -8.62 -22.12
C THR A 374 -15.08 -9.81 -22.27
N SER A 375 -15.65 -11.03 -22.36
CA SER A 375 -14.95 -12.32 -22.46
C SER A 375 -13.57 -12.23 -23.13
N PRO A 376 -12.50 -12.83 -22.56
CA PRO A 376 -11.14 -12.77 -23.10
C PRO A 376 -11.02 -13.15 -24.58
N GLU A 377 -11.93 -14.00 -25.08
CA GLU A 377 -11.95 -14.46 -26.47
C GLU A 377 -12.42 -13.37 -27.46
N ASP A 378 -13.32 -12.47 -27.03
CA ASP A 378 -13.95 -11.44 -27.88
C ASP A 378 -13.23 -10.08 -27.83
N ALA A 379 -12.08 -10.00 -27.14
CA ALA A 379 -11.36 -8.74 -26.98
C ALA A 379 -10.86 -8.20 -28.34
N PRO A 380 -11.18 -6.93 -28.70
CA PRO A 380 -10.85 -6.37 -30.00
C PRO A 380 -9.35 -6.09 -30.14
N LEU A 381 -8.75 -6.53 -31.25
CA LEU A 381 -7.35 -6.24 -31.57
C LEU A 381 -7.22 -4.90 -32.30
N HIS A 382 -6.38 -4.00 -31.78
CA HIS A 382 -6.11 -2.72 -32.43
C HIS A 382 -4.98 -2.86 -33.47
N SER A 383 -4.97 -1.97 -34.47
CA SER A 383 -3.84 -1.86 -35.43
C SER A 383 -2.85 -0.79 -34.95
N LEU A 384 -1.56 -1.14 -34.88
CA LEU A 384 -0.50 -0.20 -34.48
C LEU A 384 -0.45 1.01 -35.44
N GLY A 385 -0.34 2.22 -34.87
CA GLY A 385 -0.17 3.47 -35.63
C GLY A 385 -1.42 3.99 -36.37
N SER A 386 -2.57 3.32 -36.25
CA SER A 386 -3.80 3.67 -36.98
C SER A 386 -4.61 4.85 -36.40
N GLY A 387 -4.21 5.38 -35.24
CA GLY A 387 -4.94 6.45 -34.52
C GLY A 387 -6.33 6.05 -33.98
N GLN A 388 -6.76 4.80 -34.22
CA GLN A 388 -8.05 4.27 -33.74
C GLN A 388 -8.14 4.28 -32.21
N TRP A 389 -7.05 3.91 -31.54
CA TRP A 389 -6.95 3.90 -30.08
C TRP A 389 -7.05 5.30 -29.49
N ASP A 390 -6.37 6.29 -30.04
CA ASP A 390 -6.45 7.68 -29.57
C ASP A 390 -7.87 8.24 -29.71
N LYS A 391 -8.55 7.91 -30.82
CA LYS A 391 -9.96 8.27 -31.04
C LYS A 391 -10.89 7.58 -30.04
N ALA A 392 -10.66 6.29 -29.74
CA ALA A 392 -11.42 5.54 -28.75
C ALA A 392 -11.21 6.10 -27.34
N LYS A 393 -9.97 6.41 -26.96
CA LYS A 393 -9.60 7.03 -25.68
C LYS A 393 -10.25 8.41 -25.52
N ARG A 394 -10.25 9.23 -26.57
CA ARG A 394 -10.90 10.55 -26.55
C ARG A 394 -12.41 10.43 -26.38
N LYS A 395 -13.05 9.52 -27.13
CA LYS A 395 -14.49 9.27 -27.02
C LYS A 395 -14.89 8.73 -25.64
N ALA A 396 -14.09 7.83 -25.07
CA ALA A 396 -14.31 7.33 -23.72
C ALA A 396 -14.16 8.43 -22.66
N ALA A 397 -13.16 9.30 -22.79
CA ALA A 397 -12.98 10.45 -21.90
C ALA A 397 -14.14 11.46 -22.01
N GLU A 398 -14.63 11.73 -23.22
CA GLU A 398 -15.83 12.55 -23.46
C GLU A 398 -17.06 11.90 -22.80
N GLN A 399 -17.30 10.60 -23.03
CA GLN A 399 -18.42 9.88 -22.43
C GLN A 399 -18.37 9.84 -20.91
N VAL A 400 -17.22 9.56 -20.30
CA VAL A 400 -17.05 9.58 -18.83
C VAL A 400 -17.32 10.97 -18.27
N ARG A 401 -16.90 12.03 -18.97
CA ARG A 401 -17.19 13.40 -18.58
C ARG A 401 -18.69 13.70 -18.67
N ASP A 402 -19.36 13.21 -19.70
CA ASP A 402 -20.79 13.41 -19.92
C ASP A 402 -21.64 12.59 -18.94
N THR A 403 -21.28 11.33 -18.64
CA THR A 403 -21.96 10.55 -17.58
C THR A 403 -21.69 11.12 -16.20
N ALA A 404 -20.47 11.60 -15.94
CA ALA A 404 -20.18 12.30 -14.69
C ALA A 404 -21.02 13.58 -14.57
N ALA A 405 -21.19 14.34 -15.65
CA ALA A 405 -22.03 15.53 -15.68
C ALA A 405 -23.53 15.20 -15.56
N GLU A 406 -24.03 14.12 -16.17
CA GLU A 406 -25.41 13.65 -15.99
C GLU A 406 -25.66 13.16 -14.57
N LEU A 407 -24.74 12.38 -13.99
CA LEU A 407 -24.82 11.93 -12.60
C LEU A 407 -24.75 13.11 -11.61
N LEU A 408 -23.99 14.16 -11.94
CA LEU A 408 -23.96 15.42 -11.18
C LEU A 408 -25.21 16.29 -11.37
N ASN A 409 -26.03 16.05 -12.40
CA ASN A 409 -27.31 16.75 -12.63
C ASN A 409 -28.53 15.96 -12.10
N LEU A 410 -28.38 14.64 -11.92
CA LEU A 410 -29.38 13.73 -11.34
C LEU A 410 -29.34 13.70 -9.80
N TYR A 411 -28.30 14.27 -9.20
CA TYR A 411 -28.17 14.57 -7.77
C TYR A 411 -28.16 16.09 -7.57
#